data_AF-Q8YL91-F1
#
_entry.id   AF-Q8YL91-F1
#
_cell.length_a   1.000
_cell.length_b   1.000
_cell.length_c   1.000
_cell.angle_alpha   90.00
_cell.angle_beta   90.00
_cell.angle_gamma   90.00
#
_symmetry.space_group_name_H-M   'P 1'
#
loop_
_entity.id
_entity.type
_entity.pdbx_description
1 polymer ?
#
loop_
_entity_poly.entity_id
_entity_poly.type
_entity_poly.pdbx_seq_one_letter_code
_entity_poly.pdbx_strand_id
1 'polypeptide(L)' 'MERSILIHFDNKTGSVRVEALGFEGLSCLEATQPFEEALGVVEGEREFKPEAQSQQLRTNNNHQTRLRQ' A
#
# COMPACT_ATOMS: atom_id res chain seq x y z
N MET A 1 -2.59 -7.09 17.98
CA MET A 1 -2.58 -5.71 17.43
C MET A 1 -3.87 -5.54 16.66
N GLU A 2 -4.60 -4.45 16.92
CA GLU A 2 -5.83 -4.12 16.20
C GLU A 2 -5.48 -3.63 14.79
N ARG A 3 -6.21 -4.12 13.79
CA ARG A 3 -6.04 -3.77 12.38
C ARG A 3 -7.31 -3.08 11.91
N SER A 4 -7.18 -1.94 11.26
CA SER A 4 -8.32 -1.17 10.77
C SER A 4 -8.02 -0.52 9.44
N ILE A 5 -9.03 -0.51 8.56
CA ILE A 5 -9.01 0.23 7.30
C ILE A 5 -9.90 1.46 7.47
N LEU A 6 -9.34 2.64 7.28
CA LEU A 6 -10.08 3.88 7.24
C LEU A 6 -10.28 4.30 5.78
N ILE A 7 -11.51 4.67 5.45
CA ILE A 7 -11.87 5.16 4.13
C ILE A 7 -12.35 6.60 4.31
N HIS A 8 -11.58 7.54 3.80
CA HIS A 8 -11.86 8.96 3.86
C HIS A 8 -12.58 9.36 2.56
N PHE A 9 -13.78 9.90 2.72
CA PHE A 9 -14.57 10.46 1.62
C PHE A 9 -14.60 11.98 1.74
N ASP A 10 -14.04 12.67 0.76
CA ASP A 10 -14.22 14.11 0.65
C ASP A 10 -15.52 14.41 -0.11
N ASN A 11 -16.52 14.93 0.61
CA ASN A 11 -17.82 15.23 0.04
C ASN A 11 -17.81 16.45 -0.92
N LYS A 12 -16.73 17.24 -0.95
CA LYS A 12 -16.64 18.44 -1.79
C LYS A 12 -15.97 18.15 -3.12
N THR A 13 -14.93 17.32 -3.13
CA THR A 13 -14.18 16.95 -4.33
C THR A 13 -14.59 15.58 -4.88
N GLY A 14 -15.24 14.73 -4.08
CA GLY A 14 -15.50 13.34 -4.41
C GLY A 14 -14.26 12.45 -4.29
N SER A 15 -13.16 12.97 -3.72
CA SER A 15 -11.92 12.20 -3.56
C SER A 15 -12.07 11.14 -2.48
N VAL A 16 -11.54 9.95 -2.76
CA VAL A 16 -11.58 8.80 -1.85
C VAL A 16 -10.16 8.39 -1.51
N ARG A 17 -9.85 8.28 -0.22
CA ARG A 17 -8.53 7.83 0.26
C ARG A 17 -8.69 6.64 1.20
N VAL A 18 -7.85 5.62 1.03
CA VAL A 18 -7.86 4.41 1.85
C VAL A 18 -6.59 4.36 2.68
N GLU A 19 -6.72 4.23 4.00
CA GLU A 19 -5.59 4.17 4.95
C GLU A 19 -5.66 2.90 5.78
N ALA A 20 -4.60 2.10 5.76
CA ALA A 20 -4.48 0.91 6.60
C ALA A 20 -3.67 1.22 7.88
N LEU A 21 -4.28 1.03 9.05
CA LEU A 21 -3.63 1.16 10.35
C LEU A 21 -3.41 -0.20 11.01
N GLY A 22 -2.24 -0.38 11.62
CA GLY A 22 -1.86 -1.64 12.28
C GLY A 22 -1.45 -2.74 11.31
N PHE A 23 -1.20 -2.41 10.04
CA PHE A 23 -0.67 -3.33 9.03
C PHE A 23 0.85 -3.18 8.93
N GLU A 24 1.55 -4.30 8.89
CA GLU A 24 3.00 -4.34 8.77
C GLU A 24 3.39 -4.69 7.33
N GLY A 25 4.33 -3.94 6.77
CA GLY A 25 4.91 -4.24 5.46
C GLY A 25 3.91 -4.16 4.30
N LEU A 26 4.02 -5.13 3.39
CA LEU A 26 3.17 -5.22 2.19
C LEU A 26 1.76 -5.78 2.46
N SER A 27 1.49 -6.28 3.67
CA SER A 27 0.15 -6.78 4.04
C SER A 27 -0.93 -5.68 4.06
N CYS A 28 -0.51 -4.41 4.08
CA CYS A 28 -1.40 -3.27 3.84
C CYS A 28 -2.04 -3.34 2.43
N LEU A 29 -1.25 -3.68 1.41
CA LEU A 29 -1.71 -3.70 0.01
C LEU A 29 -2.79 -4.74 -0.21
N GLU A 30 -2.58 -5.95 0.29
CA GLU A 30 -3.57 -7.04 0.17
C GLU A 30 -4.88 -6.69 0.88
N ALA A 31 -4.80 -5.95 1.99
CA ALA A 31 -5.96 -5.56 2.77
C ALA A 31 -6.72 -4.38 2.14
N THR A 32 -6.03 -3.43 1.49
CA THR A 32 -6.67 -2.29 0.82
C THR A 32 -7.18 -2.63 -0.58
N GLN A 33 -6.60 -3.64 -1.24
CA GLN A 33 -6.94 -4.06 -2.60
C GLN A 33 -8.45 -4.21 -2.88
N PRO A 34 -9.25 -4.95 -2.07
CA PRO A 34 -10.69 -5.09 -2.35
C PRO A 34 -11.46 -3.78 -2.22
N PHE A 35 -10.97 -2.85 -1.41
CA PHE A 35 -11.58 -1.52 -1.24
C PHE A 35 -11.19 -0.59 -2.38
N GLU A 36 -9.92 -0.58 -2.78
CA GLU A 36 -9.43 0.18 -3.94
C GLU A 36 -10.18 -0.23 -5.22
N GLU A 37 -10.39 -1.54 -5.43
CA GLU A 37 -11.13 -2.06 -6.58
C GLU A 37 -12.61 -1.63 -6.57
N ALA A 38 -13.29 -1.78 -5.43
CA ALA A 38 -14.70 -1.40 -5.31
C ALA A 38 -14.93 0.12 -5.42
N LEU A 39 -13.94 0.92 -5.01
CA LEU A 39 -14.00 2.39 -5.03
C LEU A 39 -13.42 2.98 -6.33
N GLY A 40 -12.83 2.15 -7.20
CA GLY A 40 -12.20 2.59 -8.45
C GLY A 40 -10.93 3.43 -8.24
N VAL A 41 -10.27 3.30 -7.09
CA VAL A 41 -9.05 4.04 -6.75
C VAL A 41 -7.87 3.40 -7.49
N VAL A 42 -7.13 4.18 -8.27
CA VAL A 42 -5.99 3.71 -9.07
C VAL A 42 -4.71 3.72 -8.24
N GLU A 43 -3.85 2.70 -8.38
CA GLU A 43 -2.58 2.51 -7.65
C GLU A 43 -1.57 3.69 -7.75
N GLY A 44 -1.83 4.70 -8.59
CA GLY A 44 -0.93 5.81 -8.89
C GLY A 44 -0.75 6.83 -7.76
N GLU A 45 -1.64 6.87 -6.78
CA GLU A 45 -1.60 7.84 -5.65
C GLU A 45 -1.29 7.17 -4.30
N ARG A 46 -0.60 6.02 -4.32
CA ARG A 46 -0.24 5.30 -3.10
C ARG A 46 0.92 5.99 -2.37
N GLU A 47 0.63 6.46 -1.17
CA GLU A 47 1.64 7.01 -0.26
C GLU A 47 1.96 6.00 0.84
N PHE A 48 3.19 5.47 0.83
CA PHE A 48 3.64 4.49 1.81
C PHE A 48 4.25 5.15 3.02
N LYS A 49 3.83 4.71 4.21
CA LYS A 49 4.52 5.05 5.46
C LYS A 49 5.98 4.57 5.42
N PRO A 50 6.92 5.27 6.06
CA PRO A 50 8.36 4.94 6.02
C PRO A 50 8.68 3.50 6.47
N GLU A 51 7.81 2.91 7.30
CA GLU A 51 7.88 1.53 7.77
C GLU A 51 7.73 0.51 6.62
N ALA A 52 6.85 0.77 5.65
CA ALA A 52 6.67 -0.07 4.46
C ALA A 52 7.76 0.20 3.41
N GLN A 53 8.21 1.45 3.30
CA GLN A 53 9.26 1.86 2.34
C GLN A 53 10.59 1.11 2.59
N SER A 54 10.94 0.87 3.86
CA SER A 54 12.14 0.12 4.25
C SER A 54 12.14 -1.34 3.78
N GLN A 55 10.97 -1.95 3.55
CA GLN A 55 10.87 -3.32 3.03
C GLN A 55 10.95 -3.39 1.50
N GLN A 56 10.44 -2.38 0.79
CA GLN A 56 10.56 -2.32 -0.68
C GLN A 56 12.02 -2.22 -1.16
N LEU A 57 12.87 -1.52 -0.39
CA LEU A 57 14.31 -1.44 -0.64
C LEU A 57 15.02 -2.80 -0.53
N ARG A 58 14.54 -3.71 0.33
CA ARG A 58 15.16 -5.03 0.52
C ARG A 58 14.87 -6.00 -0.62
N THR A 59 13.67 -5.94 -1.23
CA THR A 59 13.31 -6.84 -2.34
C THR A 59 14.07 -6.51 -3.63
N ASN A 60 14.41 -5.24 -3.85
CA ASN A 60 15.16 -4.82 -5.05
C ASN A 60 16.64 -5.28 -5.06
N ASN A 61 17.23 -5.60 -3.89
CA ASN A 61 18.65 -5.92 -3.83
C ASN A 61 18.97 -7.39 -4.15
N ASN A 62 17.96 -8.27 -4.23
CA ASN A 62 18.19 -9.71 -4.40
C ASN A 62 18.14 -10.21 -5.86
N HIS A 63 17.87 -9.32 -6.83
CA HIS A 63 17.80 -9.68 -8.26
C HIS A 63 19.12 -9.51 -9.04
N GLN A 64 20.18 -8.95 -8.44
CA GLN A 64 21.42 -8.66 -9.19
C GLN A 64 22.46 -9.79 -9.23
N THR A 65 22.26 -10.93 -8.55
CA THR A 65 23.33 -11.95 -8.40
C THR A 65 23.23 -13.16 -9.35
N ARG A 66 22.43 -13.12 -10.42
CA ARG A 66 22.24 -14.28 -11.32
C ARG A 66 22.59 -14.09 -12.81
N LEU A 67 23.36 -13.05 -13.17
CA LEU A 67 23.76 -12.80 -14.56
C LEU A 67 25.24 -13.10 -14.88
N ARG A 68 25.94 -13.88 -14.05
CA ARG A 68 27.29 -14.39 -14.37
C ARG A 68 27.48 -15.83 -13.89
N GLN A 69 27.02 -16.78 -14.69
CA GLN A 69 27.66 -18.09 -14.84
C GLN A 69 27.53 -18.53 -16.29
#